data_AF-A0A4U6RXD3-F1
#
_entry.id   AF-A0A4U6RXD3-F1
#
_cell.length_a   1.000
_cell.length_b   1.000
_cell.length_c   1.000
_cell.angle_alpha   90.00
_cell.angle_beta   90.00
_cell.angle_gamma   90.00
#
_symmetry.space_group_name_H-M   'P 1'
#
loop_
_entity.id
_entity.type
_entity.pdbx_description
1 polymer ?
#
loop_
_entity_poly.entity_id
_entity_poly.type
_entity_poly.pdbx_seq_one_letter_code
_entity_poly.pdbx_strand_id
1 'polypeptide(L)'
;MKRAGLIMLAAALTLFAAPADAQNKPAGKDTKLYFIWPRDGAKLKSPFWCRFGLRNMGVTHAGDDYPNSGHHHLLIDVNEPLNPNEPIPSDKSHLHFGAGQTETQLDLAPGKHTLQLVLGDAKHYPFSPPVVSEKITIRVR
;
A
#
# COMPACT_ATOMS: atom_id res chain seq x y z
N MET A 1 -13.13 42.55 -61.07
CA MET A 1 -13.25 42.46 -59.60
C MET A 1 -13.54 41.00 -59.24
N LYS A 2 -12.56 40.22 -58.79
CA LYS A 2 -12.76 38.82 -58.36
C LYS A 2 -12.16 38.68 -56.97
N ARG A 3 -13.01 38.42 -55.98
CA ARG A 3 -12.65 38.18 -54.57
C ARG A 3 -12.21 36.72 -54.45
N ALA A 4 -10.97 36.48 -54.04
CA ALA A 4 -10.51 35.15 -53.63
C ALA A 4 -10.70 35.03 -52.12
N GLY A 5 -11.64 34.18 -51.70
CA GLY A 5 -11.86 33.85 -50.30
C GLY A 5 -10.85 32.80 -49.83
N LEU A 6 -10.13 33.10 -48.75
CA LEU A 6 -9.20 32.17 -48.11
C LEU A 6 -9.96 31.44 -46.99
N ILE A 7 -10.27 30.16 -47.19
CA ILE A 7 -10.82 29.30 -46.15
C ILE A 7 -9.63 28.65 -45.43
N MET A 8 -9.32 29.13 -44.22
CA MET A 8 -8.41 28.41 -43.32
C MET A 8 -9.17 27.26 -42.66
N LEU A 9 -8.72 26.03 -42.93
CA LEU A 9 -9.20 24.83 -42.26
C LEU A 9 -8.35 24.61 -40.99
N ALA A 10 -8.94 24.86 -39.82
CA ALA A 10 -8.31 24.57 -38.54
C ALA A 10 -8.44 23.07 -38.22
N ALA A 11 -7.34 22.34 -38.22
CA ALA A 11 -7.29 20.95 -37.77
C ALA A 11 -7.23 20.90 -36.23
N ALA A 12 -8.29 20.41 -35.60
CA ALA A 12 -8.32 20.17 -34.17
C ALA A 12 -7.58 18.86 -33.84
N LEU A 13 -6.43 18.94 -33.18
CA LEU A 13 -5.78 17.77 -32.56
C LEU A 13 -6.54 17.40 -31.29
N THR A 14 -7.26 16.28 -31.32
CA THR A 14 -7.80 15.65 -30.12
C THR A 14 -6.73 14.76 -29.49
N LEU A 15 -6.17 15.21 -28.37
CA LEU A 15 -5.34 14.38 -27.50
C LEU A 15 -6.25 13.40 -26.74
N PHE A 16 -6.22 12.13 -27.13
CA PHE A 16 -6.78 11.05 -26.31
C PHE A 16 -5.84 10.79 -25.12
N ALA A 17 -6.23 11.23 -23.93
CA ALA A 17 -5.62 10.75 -22.69
C ALA A 17 -6.11 9.31 -22.45
N ALA A 18 -5.22 8.33 -22.59
CA ALA A 18 -5.49 6.97 -22.14
C ALA A 18 -5.57 6.96 -20.60
N PRO A 19 -6.53 6.26 -19.97
CA PRO A 19 -6.51 6.08 -18.53
C PRO A 19 -5.25 5.30 -18.16
N ALA A 20 -4.38 5.91 -17.35
CA ALA A 20 -3.23 5.22 -16.78
C ALA A 20 -3.74 4.20 -15.76
N ASP A 21 -3.73 2.94 -16.15
CA ASP A 21 -4.20 1.78 -15.39
C ASP A 21 -3.18 1.44 -14.28
N ALA A 22 -3.02 2.35 -13.31
CA ALA A 22 -2.14 2.17 -12.15
C ALA A 22 -2.64 1.04 -11.21
N GLN A 23 -3.83 0.50 -11.44
CA GLN A 23 -4.54 -0.43 -10.55
C GLN A 23 -4.07 -1.89 -10.64
N ASN A 24 -3.02 -2.21 -11.41
CA ASN A 24 -2.54 -3.58 -11.59
C ASN A 24 -1.01 -3.70 -11.56
N LYS A 25 -0.34 -2.95 -10.67
CA LYS A 25 1.12 -2.99 -10.55
C LYS A 25 1.58 -4.38 -10.05
N PRO A 26 2.41 -5.12 -10.80
CA PRO A 26 2.90 -6.41 -10.35
C PRO A 26 3.95 -6.26 -9.24
N ALA A 27 3.94 -7.19 -8.29
CA ALA A 27 4.98 -7.33 -7.30
C ALA A 27 6.20 -8.08 -7.85
N GLY A 28 7.34 -7.98 -7.14
CA GLY A 28 8.51 -8.80 -7.41
C GLY A 28 8.20 -10.30 -7.27
N LYS A 29 8.93 -11.13 -8.02
CA LYS A 29 8.80 -12.59 -7.92
C LYS A 29 9.15 -13.06 -6.50
N ASP A 30 8.36 -14.00 -5.99
CA ASP A 30 8.57 -14.63 -4.66
C ASP A 30 8.64 -13.59 -3.51
N THR A 31 7.94 -12.45 -3.67
CA THR A 31 7.88 -11.42 -2.63
C THR A 31 7.28 -11.96 -1.34
N LYS A 32 7.88 -11.64 -0.21
CA LYS A 32 7.34 -11.98 1.11
C LYS A 32 7.28 -10.75 1.99
N LEU A 33 6.10 -10.46 2.52
CA LEU A 33 5.87 -9.47 3.56
C LEU A 33 5.53 -10.23 4.85
N TYR A 34 6.18 -9.90 5.96
CA TYR A 34 6.08 -10.68 7.19
C TYR A 34 6.36 -9.85 8.44
N PHE A 35 5.86 -10.34 9.57
CA PHE A 35 6.26 -9.83 10.88
C PHE A 35 7.59 -10.46 11.29
N ILE A 36 8.56 -9.62 11.63
CA ILE A 36 9.74 -10.05 12.39
C ILE A 36 9.33 -10.26 13.86
N TRP A 37 8.52 -9.34 14.38
CA TRP A 37 7.93 -9.41 15.72
C TRP A 37 6.70 -8.48 15.79
N PRO A 38 5.64 -8.81 16.56
CA PRO A 38 5.43 -10.02 17.33
C PRO A 38 5.15 -11.24 16.46
N ARG A 39 5.24 -12.43 17.06
CA ARG A 39 4.79 -13.68 16.45
C ARG A 39 3.31 -13.90 16.74
N ASP A 40 2.67 -14.72 15.91
CA ASP A 40 1.31 -15.18 16.19
C ASP A 40 1.21 -15.83 17.58
N GLY A 41 0.11 -15.56 18.28
CA GLY A 41 -0.15 -15.98 19.65
C GLY A 41 0.62 -15.24 20.75
N ALA A 42 1.41 -14.21 20.42
CA ALA A 42 2.21 -13.49 21.42
C ALA A 42 1.36 -12.83 22.52
N LYS A 43 1.85 -12.90 23.77
CA LYS A 43 1.27 -12.23 24.93
C LYS A 43 2.17 -11.06 25.34
N LEU A 44 1.65 -9.84 25.25
CA LEU A 44 2.44 -8.61 25.29
C LEU A 44 1.92 -7.66 26.37
N LYS A 45 2.78 -6.76 26.84
CA LYS A 45 2.38 -5.57 27.59
C LYS A 45 2.43 -4.37 26.64
N SER A 46 1.49 -3.43 26.80
CA SER A 46 1.54 -2.17 26.07
C SER A 46 2.48 -1.17 26.76
N PRO A 47 3.24 -0.34 26.01
CA PRO A 47 3.44 -0.40 24.56
C PRO A 47 4.48 -1.46 24.16
N PHE A 48 4.43 -1.92 22.91
CA PHE A 48 5.36 -2.91 22.38
C PHE A 48 5.81 -2.58 20.95
N TRP A 49 7.00 -3.03 20.57
CA TRP A 49 7.50 -2.89 19.19
C TRP A 49 6.69 -3.71 18.18
N CYS A 50 6.58 -3.29 16.95
CA CYS A 50 6.05 -4.11 15.86
C CYS A 50 6.98 -3.90 14.69
N ARG A 51 7.61 -4.99 14.24
CA ARG A 51 8.72 -4.98 13.29
C ARG A 51 8.36 -5.79 12.06
N PHE A 52 8.58 -5.18 10.91
CA PHE A 52 8.15 -5.67 9.61
C PHE A 52 9.37 -6.10 8.80
N GLY A 53 9.18 -7.10 7.97
CA GLY A 53 10.18 -7.55 7.01
C GLY A 53 9.57 -7.65 5.62
N LEU A 54 10.38 -7.32 4.62
CA LEU A 54 10.08 -7.48 3.21
C LEU A 54 11.24 -8.24 2.55
N ARG A 55 10.92 -9.19 1.67
CA ARG A 55 11.90 -9.96 0.89
C ARG A 55 11.55 -9.88 -0.59
N ASN A 56 12.59 -9.77 -1.43
CA ASN A 56 12.52 -9.69 -2.89
C ASN A 56 11.87 -8.41 -3.46
N MET A 57 11.66 -7.40 -2.61
CA MET A 57 11.26 -6.03 -2.97
C MET A 57 11.94 -5.01 -2.06
N GLY A 58 12.04 -3.76 -2.52
CA GLY A 58 12.52 -2.62 -1.74
C GLY A 58 11.41 -1.94 -0.94
N VAL A 59 11.80 -1.26 0.14
CA VAL A 59 10.95 -0.34 0.88
C VAL A 59 11.29 1.08 0.44
N THR A 60 10.29 1.87 0.07
CA THR A 60 10.44 3.26 -0.41
C THR A 60 9.44 4.18 0.28
N HIS A 61 9.54 5.49 0.06
CA HIS A 61 8.53 6.44 0.50
C HIS A 61 7.25 6.33 -0.34
N ALA A 62 6.12 6.67 0.26
CA ALA A 62 4.89 6.91 -0.50
C ALA A 62 5.10 8.08 -1.47
N GLY A 63 4.54 7.97 -2.68
CA GLY A 63 4.75 8.90 -3.79
C GLY A 63 5.97 8.58 -4.68
N ASP A 64 6.98 7.89 -4.15
CA ASP A 64 8.16 7.50 -4.92
C ASP A 64 7.92 6.21 -5.71
N ASP A 65 7.91 6.28 -7.04
CA ASP A 65 7.65 5.13 -7.91
C ASP A 65 8.94 4.40 -8.33
N TYR A 66 9.76 4.00 -7.35
CA TYR A 66 10.95 3.20 -7.64
C TYR A 66 10.57 1.78 -8.10
N PRO A 67 11.30 1.21 -9.09
CA PRO A 67 11.05 -0.15 -9.54
C PRO A 67 11.14 -1.18 -8.40
N ASN A 68 10.23 -2.16 -8.42
CA ASN A 68 10.22 -3.28 -7.48
C ASN A 68 10.23 -2.86 -5.99
N SER A 69 9.50 -1.78 -5.64
CA SER A 69 9.43 -1.26 -4.29
C SER A 69 8.03 -0.75 -3.93
N GLY A 70 7.75 -0.68 -2.64
CA GLY A 70 6.53 -0.10 -2.07
C GLY A 70 6.74 0.35 -0.63
N HIS A 71 5.66 0.63 0.09
CA HIS A 71 5.71 1.03 1.49
C HIS A 71 4.71 0.23 2.34
N HIS A 72 4.98 0.11 3.64
CA HIS A 72 4.18 -0.71 4.54
C HIS A 72 2.89 -0.02 4.96
N HIS A 73 1.87 -0.83 5.16
CA HIS A 73 0.66 -0.53 5.92
C HIS A 73 0.45 -1.63 6.96
N LEU A 74 -0.02 -1.27 8.15
CA LEU A 74 -0.42 -2.21 9.19
C LEU A 74 -1.91 -2.06 9.47
N LEU A 75 -2.64 -3.13 9.24
CA LEU A 75 -4.05 -3.27 9.57
C LEU A 75 -4.17 -3.85 10.99
N ILE A 76 -4.93 -3.17 11.84
CA ILE A 76 -5.20 -3.54 13.24
C ILE A 76 -6.70 -3.77 13.38
N ASP A 77 -7.07 -4.99 13.76
CA ASP A 77 -8.46 -5.43 13.97
C ASP A 77 -9.39 -5.27 12.75
N VAL A 78 -8.82 -5.22 11.54
CA VAL A 78 -9.55 -5.17 10.27
C VAL A 78 -9.92 -6.59 9.81
N ASN A 79 -11.21 -6.82 9.58
CA ASN A 79 -11.76 -8.12 9.17
C ASN A 79 -12.28 -8.09 7.72
N GLU A 80 -12.49 -6.89 7.20
CA GLU A 80 -12.89 -6.62 5.84
C GLU A 80 -11.82 -7.14 4.87
N PRO A 81 -12.22 -7.79 3.75
CA PRO A 81 -11.29 -8.13 2.69
C PRO A 81 -10.63 -6.87 2.12
N LEU A 82 -9.34 -6.96 1.80
CA LEU A 82 -8.63 -5.90 1.09
C LEU A 82 -9.27 -5.69 -0.29
N ASN A 83 -9.68 -4.47 -0.59
CA ASN A 83 -10.15 -4.09 -1.92
C ASN A 83 -8.93 -3.73 -2.79
N PRO A 84 -8.61 -4.50 -3.86
CA PRO A 84 -7.44 -4.21 -4.70
C PRO A 84 -7.63 -2.96 -5.58
N ASN A 85 -8.86 -2.46 -5.74
CA ASN A 85 -9.18 -1.34 -6.63
C ASN A 85 -9.28 0.01 -5.90
N GLU A 86 -8.98 0.03 -4.59
CA GLU A 86 -9.00 1.24 -3.77
C GLU A 86 -7.63 1.44 -3.10
N PRO A 87 -7.23 2.70 -2.85
CA PRO A 87 -6.08 2.97 -1.99
C PRO A 87 -6.30 2.35 -0.61
N ILE A 88 -5.23 1.78 -0.05
CA ILE A 88 -5.24 1.31 1.34
C ILE A 88 -5.53 2.53 2.24
N PRO A 89 -6.55 2.46 3.13
CA PRO A 89 -6.89 3.57 4.01
C PRO A 89 -5.73 3.96 4.93
N SER A 90 -5.79 5.18 5.45
CA SER A 90 -4.89 5.66 6.50
C SER A 90 -5.73 6.25 7.61
N ASP A 91 -5.92 5.48 8.68
CA ASP A 91 -6.75 5.82 9.82
C ASP A 91 -6.24 5.10 11.09
N LYS A 92 -7.05 5.07 12.15
CA LYS A 92 -6.64 4.46 13.44
C LYS A 92 -6.44 2.94 13.36
N SER A 93 -7.10 2.26 12.43
CA SER A 93 -6.99 0.83 12.20
C SER A 93 -6.08 0.50 11.02
N HIS A 94 -5.74 1.48 10.19
CA HIS A 94 -4.84 1.35 9.04
C HIS A 94 -3.64 2.29 9.20
N LEU A 95 -2.58 1.81 9.86
CA LEU A 95 -1.40 2.63 10.09
C LEU A 95 -0.52 2.68 8.83
N HIS A 96 -0.25 3.91 8.36
CA HIS A 96 0.54 4.18 7.17
C HIS A 96 2.01 4.41 7.49
N PHE A 97 2.91 3.71 6.80
CA PHE A 97 4.36 3.84 6.93
C PHE A 97 4.99 4.37 5.63
N GLY A 98 4.48 5.50 5.17
CA GLY A 98 4.91 6.14 3.92
C GLY A 98 6.29 6.78 3.94
N ALA A 99 7.00 6.80 5.07
CA ALA A 99 8.39 7.24 5.13
C ALA A 99 9.37 6.06 5.05
N GLY A 100 8.91 4.88 4.63
CA GLY A 100 9.71 3.66 4.54
C GLY A 100 10.01 3.02 5.90
N GLN A 101 9.17 3.27 6.91
CA GLN A 101 9.35 2.67 8.23
C GLN A 101 9.19 1.15 8.15
N THR A 102 10.05 0.45 8.89
CA THR A 102 10.03 -1.01 9.04
C THR A 102 9.67 -1.44 10.45
N GLU A 103 9.40 -0.49 11.33
CA GLU A 103 8.92 -0.75 12.68
C GLU A 103 8.08 0.40 13.22
N THR A 104 7.29 0.10 14.25
CA THR A 104 6.54 1.08 15.03
C THR A 104 6.40 0.62 16.48
N GLN A 105 6.09 1.54 17.38
CA GLN A 105 5.62 1.19 18.72
C GLN A 105 4.09 1.20 18.71
N LEU A 106 3.48 0.06 19.04
CA LEU A 106 2.04 -0.07 19.18
C LEU A 106 1.64 0.12 20.64
N ASP A 107 0.65 0.98 20.84
CA ASP A 107 -0.05 1.14 22.11
C ASP A 107 -1.51 0.71 21.92
N LEU A 108 -1.79 -0.53 22.30
CA LEU A 108 -3.11 -1.15 22.13
C LEU A 108 -3.74 -1.40 23.51
N ALA A 109 -5.05 -1.28 23.59
CA ALA A 109 -5.77 -1.59 24.81
C ALA A 109 -5.58 -3.07 25.22
N PRO A 110 -5.72 -3.43 26.50
CA PRO A 110 -5.73 -4.83 26.92
C PRO A 110 -6.84 -5.62 26.19
N GLY A 111 -6.49 -6.74 25.56
CA GLY A 111 -7.42 -7.44 24.68
C GLY A 111 -6.77 -8.39 23.69
N LYS A 112 -7.61 -9.00 22.85
CA LYS A 112 -7.17 -9.78 21.68
C LYS A 112 -7.16 -8.85 20.48
N HIS A 113 -6.06 -8.81 19.74
CA HIS A 113 -5.93 -8.01 18.52
C HIS A 113 -5.46 -8.87 17.34
N THR A 114 -5.89 -8.53 16.14
CA THR A 114 -5.33 -9.09 14.90
C THR A 114 -4.48 -8.04 14.18
N LEU A 115 -3.34 -8.47 13.65
CA LEU A 115 -2.41 -7.62 12.90
C LEU A 115 -2.16 -8.23 11.52
N GLN A 116 -2.17 -7.41 10.48
CA GLN A 116 -1.79 -7.82 9.12
C GLN A 116 -1.05 -6.70 8.40
N LEU A 117 0.03 -7.04 7.70
CA LEU A 117 0.75 -6.09 6.85
C LEU A 117 0.23 -6.16 5.42
N VAL A 118 0.17 -5.01 4.77
CA VAL A 118 -0.13 -4.87 3.34
C VAL A 118 0.95 -3.96 2.72
N LEU A 119 1.49 -4.32 1.56
CA LEU A 119 2.40 -3.46 0.81
C LEU A 119 1.60 -2.61 -0.18
N GLY A 120 1.72 -1.29 -0.07
CA GLY A 120 1.17 -0.33 -1.02
C GLY A 120 2.22 0.14 -2.02
N ASP A 121 1.79 0.45 -3.24
CA ASP A 121 2.62 1.12 -4.25
C ASP A 121 2.79 2.62 -3.94
N ALA A 122 3.34 3.40 -4.87
CA ALA A 122 3.54 4.84 -4.70
C ALA A 122 2.24 5.62 -4.41
N LYS A 123 1.08 5.13 -4.87
CA LYS A 123 -0.25 5.74 -4.72
C LYS A 123 -1.12 5.03 -3.69
N HIS A 124 -0.50 4.20 -2.85
CA HIS A 124 -1.16 3.41 -1.79
C HIS A 124 -2.08 2.30 -2.29
N TYR A 125 -2.03 1.95 -3.58
CA TYR A 125 -2.79 0.80 -4.08
C TYR A 125 -2.06 -0.50 -3.72
N PRO A 126 -2.79 -1.57 -3.39
CA PRO A 126 -2.21 -2.90 -3.29
C PRO A 126 -1.58 -3.32 -4.62
N PHE A 127 -0.49 -4.09 -4.56
CA PHE A 127 0.05 -4.77 -5.75
C PHE A 127 -0.93 -5.84 -6.27
N SER A 128 -0.69 -6.33 -7.49
CA SER A 128 -1.46 -7.42 -8.12
C SER A 128 -0.57 -8.63 -8.45
N PRO A 129 -0.79 -9.81 -7.81
CA PRO A 129 -1.67 -10.02 -6.66
C PRO A 129 -1.20 -9.24 -5.41
N PRO A 130 -2.09 -8.99 -4.42
CA PRO A 130 -1.72 -8.27 -3.21
C PRO A 130 -0.56 -8.92 -2.46
N VAL A 131 0.42 -8.09 -2.08
CA VAL A 131 1.51 -8.49 -1.19
C VAL A 131 1.07 -8.23 0.24
N VAL A 132 0.73 -9.29 0.95
CA VAL A 132 0.24 -9.27 2.33
C VAL A 132 1.04 -10.23 3.20
N SER A 133 1.10 -9.96 4.51
CA SER A 133 1.59 -10.95 5.47
C SER A 133 0.50 -11.96 5.85
N GLU A 134 0.91 -13.04 6.50
CA GLU A 134 0.01 -13.80 7.36
C GLU A 134 -0.64 -12.86 8.38
N LYS A 135 -1.93 -13.06 8.63
CA LYS A 135 -2.66 -12.35 9.69
C LYS A 135 -2.34 -13.04 11.01
N ILE A 136 -1.77 -12.30 11.95
CA ILE A 136 -1.42 -12.81 13.28
C ILE A 136 -2.40 -12.32 14.34
N THR A 137 -2.60 -13.10 15.39
CA THR A 137 -3.39 -12.76 16.57
C THR A 137 -2.45 -12.59 17.77
N ILE A 138 -2.58 -11.48 18.48
CA ILE A 138 -1.84 -11.22 19.73
C ILE A 138 -2.80 -10.98 20.89
N ARG A 139 -2.28 -11.06 22.11
CA ARG A 139 -3.00 -10.69 23.32
C ARG A 139 -2.24 -9.70 24.16
N VAL A 140 -2.79 -8.50 24.33
CA VAL A 140 -2.26 -7.46 25.19
C VAL A 140 -2.84 -7.61 26.59
N ARG A 141 -1.99 -7.46 27.61
CA ARG A 141 -2.31 -7.62 29.04
C ARG A 141 -2.09 -6.33 29.81
#